data_AF-A0A9J6EMH7-F1
#
_entry.id   AF-A0A9J6EMH7-F1
#
_cell.length_a   1.000
_cell.length_b   1.000
_cell.length_c   1.000
_cell.angle_alpha   90.00
_cell.angle_beta   90.00
_cell.angle_gamma   90.00
#
_symmetry.space_group_name_H-M   'P 1'
#
loop_
_entity.id
_entity.type
_entity.pdbx_description
1 polymer ?
#
loop_
_entity_poly.entity_id
_entity_poly.type
_entity_poly.pdbx_seq_one_letter_code
_entity_poly.pdbx_strand_id
1 'polypeptide(L)'
;MLLALARKDLYPDNPEKQKAMLEKYKDFIVSEEEADWFGLTLWKAEKKLMDYEDALPKPKPLKYQFLNDFIEELKRELLSFSSTASSIAANFRDLRGIVTF
;
A
#
# COMPACT_ATOMS: atom_id res chain seq x y z
N MET A 1 29.43 -5.82 -8.75
CA MET A 1 29.32 -6.73 -9.91
C MET A 1 27.89 -7.24 -10.07
N LEU A 2 27.29 -7.88 -9.06
CA LEU A 2 25.91 -8.41 -9.12
C LEU A 2 24.86 -7.34 -9.46
N LEU A 3 24.91 -6.17 -8.80
CA LEU A 3 24.07 -5.01 -9.14
C LEU A 3 24.18 -4.56 -10.61
N ALA A 4 25.39 -4.56 -11.17
CA ALA A 4 25.61 -4.17 -12.56
C ALA A 4 25.05 -5.22 -13.54
N LEU A 5 25.08 -6.51 -13.17
CA LEU A 5 24.44 -7.58 -13.93
C LEU A 5 22.91 -7.49 -13.86
N ALA A 6 22.36 -7.22 -12.68
CA ALA A 6 20.92 -7.04 -12.47
C ALA A 6 20.37 -5.85 -13.27
N ARG A 7 21.07 -4.70 -13.25
CA ARG A 7 20.69 -3.48 -14.00
C ARG A 7 21.05 -3.52 -15.49
N LYS A 8 21.88 -4.49 -15.91
CA LYS A 8 22.43 -4.60 -17.27
C LYS A 8 23.24 -3.37 -17.70
N ASP A 9 23.90 -2.70 -16.76
CA ASP A 9 24.67 -1.47 -16.99
C ASP A 9 26.12 -1.73 -17.46
N LEU A 10 26.45 -2.96 -17.86
CA LEU A 10 27.80 -3.30 -18.35
C LEU A 10 28.00 -2.85 -19.80
N TYR A 11 29.11 -2.17 -20.09
CA TYR A 11 29.55 -1.78 -21.44
C TYR A 11 28.51 -0.99 -22.25
N PRO A 12 28.17 0.25 -21.86
CA PRO A 12 27.17 1.08 -22.55
C PRO A 12 27.49 1.31 -24.04
N ASP A 13 28.77 1.37 -24.40
CA ASP A 13 29.22 1.63 -25.78
C ASP A 13 29.36 0.36 -26.65
N ASN A 14 29.20 -0.84 -26.08
CA ASN A 14 29.41 -2.08 -26.83
C ASN A 14 28.37 -3.18 -26.47
N PRO A 15 27.24 -3.23 -27.18
CA PRO A 15 26.13 -4.13 -26.86
C PRO A 15 26.45 -5.60 -27.11
N GLU A 16 27.36 -5.93 -28.02
CA GLU A 16 27.75 -7.33 -28.28
C GLU A 16 28.53 -7.92 -27.10
N LYS A 17 29.49 -7.16 -26.56
CA LYS A 17 30.24 -7.57 -25.37
C LYS A 17 29.36 -7.64 -24.12
N GLN A 18 28.39 -6.74 -24.01
CA GLN A 18 27.39 -6.76 -22.93
C GLN A 18 26.58 -8.07 -22.94
N LYS A 19 26.06 -8.48 -24.11
CA LYS A 19 25.29 -9.73 -24.25
C LYS A 19 26.15 -10.95 -23.91
N ALA A 20 27.38 -11.03 -24.43
CA ALA A 20 28.28 -12.13 -24.14
C ALA A 20 28.60 -12.26 -22.64
N MET A 21 28.76 -11.14 -21.93
CA MET A 21 28.96 -11.14 -20.47
C MET A 21 27.70 -11.54 -19.69
N LEU A 22 26.53 -11.03 -20.08
CA LEU A 22 25.26 -11.41 -19.45
C LEU A 22 24.97 -12.90 -19.61
N GLU A 23 25.22 -13.45 -20.80
CA GLU A 23 25.05 -14.89 -21.07
C GLU A 23 26.03 -15.73 -20.26
N LYS A 24 27.29 -15.29 -20.14
CA LYS A 24 28.32 -15.96 -19.35
C LYS A 24 27.98 -16.04 -17.85
N TYR A 25 27.34 -14.99 -17.30
CA TYR A 25 27.02 -14.91 -15.87
C TYR A 25 25.54 -15.12 -15.57
N LYS A 26 24.76 -15.70 -16.48
CA LYS A 26 23.29 -15.78 -16.34
C LYS A 26 22.86 -16.46 -15.03
N ASP A 27 23.60 -17.48 -14.59
CA ASP A 27 23.26 -18.28 -13.42
C ASP A 27 23.48 -17.52 -12.09
N PHE A 28 24.20 -16.40 -12.14
CA PHE A 28 24.46 -15.51 -11.01
C PHE A 28 23.64 -14.21 -11.06
N ILE A 29 22.69 -14.12 -11.99
CA ILE A 29 21.78 -12.98 -12.05
C ILE A 29 20.73 -13.16 -10.95
N VAL A 30 20.91 -12.39 -9.89
CA VAL A 30 19.99 -12.30 -8.75
C VAL A 30 19.19 -10.99 -8.89
N SER A 31 18.04 -10.88 -8.22
CA SER A 31 17.27 -9.64 -8.23
C SER A 31 18.09 -8.47 -7.68
N GLU A 32 17.76 -7.24 -8.09
CA GLU A 32 18.44 -6.04 -7.61
C GLU A 32 18.36 -5.92 -6.08
N GLU A 33 17.18 -6.21 -5.52
CA GLU A 33 16.94 -6.17 -4.08
C GLU A 33 17.88 -7.11 -3.34
N GLU A 34 17.94 -8.39 -3.73
CA GLU A 34 18.80 -9.39 -3.11
C GLU A 34 20.30 -9.07 -3.32
N ALA A 35 20.68 -8.63 -4.53
CA ALA A 35 22.05 -8.27 -4.85
C ALA A 35 22.56 -7.08 -4.02
N ASP A 36 21.68 -6.16 -3.62
CA ASP A 36 22.01 -4.99 -2.82
C ASP A 36 22.24 -5.31 -1.33
N TRP A 37 21.81 -6.50 -0.88
CA TRP A 37 22.13 -7.03 0.45
C TRP A 37 23.38 -7.94 0.46
N PHE A 38 23.88 -8.34 -0.71
CA PHE A 38 25.01 -9.27 -0.81
C PHE A 38 26.35 -8.62 -0.41
N GLY A 39 27.11 -9.30 0.46
CA GLY A 39 28.46 -8.88 0.85
C GLY A 39 28.52 -7.73 1.87
N LEU A 40 27.39 -7.29 2.41
CA LEU A 40 27.35 -6.40 3.56
C LEU A 40 27.80 -7.14 4.82
N THR A 41 28.57 -6.47 5.67
CA THR A 41 28.81 -6.94 7.04
C THR A 41 27.56 -6.75 7.88
N LEU A 42 27.39 -7.52 8.96
CA LEU A 42 26.20 -7.45 9.83
C LEU A 42 25.84 -6.01 10.23
N TRP A 43 26.82 -5.22 10.67
CA TRP A 43 26.61 -3.82 11.06
C TRP A 43 26.21 -2.90 9.92
N LYS A 44 26.69 -3.17 8.70
CA LYS A 44 26.27 -2.39 7.52
C LYS A 44 24.87 -2.75 7.08
N ALA A 45 24.51 -4.03 7.15
CA ALA A 45 23.16 -4.50 6.87
C ALA A 45 22.17 -3.92 7.89
N GLU A 46 22.50 -3.97 9.19
CA GLU A 46 21.68 -3.37 10.25
C GLU A 46 21.47 -1.88 10.03
N LYS A 47 22.55 -1.13 9.79
CA LYS A 47 22.44 0.31 9.51
C LYS A 47 21.55 0.60 8.30
N LYS A 48 21.72 -0.16 7.21
CA LYS A 48 20.89 -0.02 6.01
C LYS A 48 19.42 -0.32 6.29
N LEU A 49 19.13 -1.29 7.14
CA LEU A 49 17.77 -1.61 7.57
C LEU A 49 17.18 -0.45 8.39
N MET A 50 17.92 0.10 9.34
CA MET A 50 17.50 1.27 10.12
C MET A 50 17.20 2.47 9.22
N ASP A 51 18.10 2.78 8.28
CA ASP A 51 17.90 3.88 7.32
C ASP A 51 16.64 3.64 6.45
N TYR A 52 16.36 2.38 6.08
CA TYR A 52 15.15 2.00 5.33
C TYR A 52 13.89 2.17 6.17
N GLU A 53 13.89 1.72 7.43
CA GLU A 53 12.77 1.87 8.36
C GLU A 53 12.48 3.34 8.71
N ASP A 54 13.52 4.15 8.85
CA ASP A 54 13.39 5.60 9.10
C ASP A 54 12.84 6.37 7.89
N ALA A 55 13.09 5.87 6.68
CA ALA A 55 12.52 6.42 5.45
C ALA A 55 11.03 6.06 5.27
N LEU A 56 10.54 5.00 5.93
CA LEU A 56 9.13 4.64 5.88
C LEU A 56 8.27 5.70 6.60
N PRO A 57 7.04 5.94 6.11
CA PRO A 57 6.13 6.87 6.76
C PRO A 57 5.84 6.39 8.18
N LYS A 58 6.08 7.28 9.15
CA LYS A 58 5.82 7.00 10.57
C LYS A 58 4.37 6.57 10.76
N PRO A 59 4.11 5.58 11.64
CA PRO A 59 2.76 5.12 11.90
C PRO A 59 1.89 6.30 12.36
N LYS A 60 0.70 6.43 11.79
CA LYS A 60 -0.24 7.48 12.18
C LYS A 60 -0.68 7.24 13.64
N PRO A 61 -0.74 8.28 14.48
CA PRO A 61 -1.26 8.14 15.83
C PRO A 61 -2.65 7.51 15.85
N LEU A 62 -2.86 6.58 16.78
CA LEU A 62 -4.09 5.79 16.88
C LEU A 62 -5.35 6.65 17.09
N LYS A 63 -5.18 7.84 17.69
CA LYS A 63 -6.23 8.86 17.82
C LYS A 63 -7.00 9.09 16.51
N TYR A 64 -6.30 9.18 15.38
CA TYR A 64 -6.95 9.44 14.09
C TYR A 64 -7.78 8.25 13.59
N GLN A 65 -7.34 7.02 13.90
CA GLN A 65 -8.12 5.82 13.57
C GLN A 65 -9.42 5.82 14.37
N PHE A 66 -9.34 5.97 15.69
CA PHE A 66 -10.53 6.02 16.54
C PHE A 66 -11.49 7.17 16.20
N LEU A 67 -10.96 8.33 15.81
CA LEU A 67 -11.80 9.44 15.34
C LEU A 67 -12.56 9.08 14.06
N ASN A 68 -11.90 8.42 13.11
CA ASN A 68 -12.56 7.98 11.88
C ASN A 68 -13.62 6.94 12.18
N ASP A 69 -13.31 5.94 13.01
CA ASP A 69 -14.24 4.88 13.41
C ASP A 69 -15.49 5.48 14.06
N PHE A 70 -15.30 6.42 14.99
CA PHE A 70 -16.40 7.11 15.66
C PHE A 70 -17.26 7.95 14.69
N ILE A 71 -16.63 8.67 13.75
CA ILE A 71 -17.37 9.42 12.72
C ILE A 71 -18.18 8.47 11.82
N GLU A 72 -17.64 7.30 11.48
CA GLU A 72 -18.37 6.32 10.70
C GLU A 72 -19.56 5.72 11.47
N GLU A 73 -19.40 5.45 12.77
CA GLU A 73 -20.51 5.04 13.65
C GLU A 73 -21.63 6.07 13.65
N LEU A 74 -21.30 7.35 13.86
CA LEU A 74 -22.30 8.43 13.83
C LEU A 74 -23.01 8.55 12.47
N LYS A 75 -22.28 8.34 11.35
CA LYS A 75 -22.89 8.33 10.01
C LYS A 75 -23.84 7.14 9.84
N ARG A 76 -23.46 5.95 10.33
CA ARG A 76 -24.31 4.76 10.30
C ARG A 76 -25.60 4.98 11.10
N GLU A 77 -25.48 5.56 12.29
CA GLU A 77 -26.64 5.93 13.11
C GLU A 77 -27.53 6.92 12.36
N LEU A 78 -26.97 8.02 11.82
CA LEU A 78 -27.74 9.02 11.08
C LEU A 78 -28.49 8.43 9.87
N LEU A 79 -27.86 7.54 9.12
CA LEU A 79 -28.50 6.83 8.00
C LEU A 79 -29.65 5.93 8.48
N SER A 80 -29.48 5.25 9.62
CA SER A 80 -30.53 4.45 10.24
C SER A 80 -31.72 5.32 10.70
N PHE A 81 -31.46 6.50 11.26
CA PHE A 81 -32.49 7.46 11.65
C PHE A 81 -33.22 8.05 10.43
N SER A 82 -32.50 8.34 9.34
CA SER A 82 -33.11 8.82 8.09
C SER A 82 -34.00 7.75 7.44
N SER A 83 -33.56 6.49 7.44
CA SER A 83 -34.33 5.36 6.91
C SER A 83 -35.60 5.08 7.73
N THR A 84 -35.50 5.12 9.06
CA THR A 84 -36.65 4.97 9.95
C THR A 84 -37.62 6.14 9.83
N ALA A 85 -37.13 7.37 9.76
CA ALA A 85 -37.96 8.56 9.53
C ALA A 85 -38.71 8.50 8.19
N SER A 86 -38.06 8.04 7.11
CA SER A 86 -38.69 7.88 5.79
C SER A 86 -39.76 6.77 5.79
N SER A 87 -39.51 5.66 6.49
CA SER A 87 -40.47 4.56 6.67
C SER A 87 -41.69 5.00 7.51
N ILE A 88 -41.47 5.79 8.56
CA ILE A 88 -42.55 6.38 9.37
C ILE A 88 -43.37 7.37 8.54
N ALA A 89 -42.72 8.26 7.78
CA ALA A 89 -43.39 9.22 6.92
C ALA A 89 -44.22 8.56 5.81
N ALA A 90 -43.74 7.45 5.23
CA ALA A 90 -44.48 6.65 4.26
C ALA A 90 -45.75 6.03 4.88
N ASN A 91 -45.63 5.38 6.05
CA ASN A 91 -46.77 4.78 6.76
C ASN A 91 -47.85 5.81 7.15
N PHE A 92 -47.45 7.03 7.53
CA PHE A 92 -48.41 8.10 7.84
C PHE A 92 -49.12 8.68 6.61
N ARG A 93 -48.50 8.63 5.43
CA ARG A 93 -49.12 9.07 4.16
C ARG A 93 -50.20 8.08 3.71
N ASP A 94 -49.96 6.78 3.88
CA ASP A 94 -50.92 5.73 3.54
C ASP A 94 -52.16 5.75 4.45
N LEU A 95 -51.99 6.06 5.74
CA LEU A 95 -53.11 6.14 6.69
C LEU A 95 -54.03 7.36 6.46
N ARG A 96 -53.54 8.46 5.89
CA ARG A 96 -54.36 9.63 5.57
C ARG A 96 -55.26 9.46 4.34
N GLY A 97 -55.00 8.44 3.50
CA GLY A 97 -55.85 8.10 2.36
C GLY A 97 -57.07 7.24 2.72
N ILE A 98 -57.10 6.66 3.93
CA ILE A 98 -58.17 5.76 4.38
C ILE A 98 -59.30 6.52 5.11
N VAL A 99 -59.05 7.75 5.58
CA VAL A 99 -60.00 8.56 6.39
C VAL A 99 -60.62 9.72 5.60
N THR A 100 -60.74 9.59 4.28
CA THR A 100 -61.55 10.51 3.45
C THR A 100 -62.66 9.72 2.76
N PHE A 101 -63.77 9.54 3.48
CA PHE A 101 -65.10 9.20 2.97
C PHE A 101 -66.11 10.12 3.62
#